data_AF-Q6T8F0-F1
#
_entry.id   AF-Q6T8F0-F1
#
_cell.length_a   1.000
_cell.length_b   1.000
_cell.length_c   1.000
_cell.angle_alpha   90.00
_cell.angle_beta   90.00
_cell.angle_gamma   90.00
#
_symmetry.space_group_name_H-M   'P 1'
#
loop_
_entity.id
_entity.type
_entity.pdbx_description
1 polymer ?
#
loop_
_entity_poly.entity_id
_entity_poly.type
_entity_poly.pdbx_seq_one_letter_code
_entity_poly.pdbx_strand_id
1 'polypeptide(L)' 'ERLDLLEEYRESMLIRLAEYQQKLAQCYNRDVKTREFSVGDLVLRKVVGSMRDANAGKLALSWEGLYRVT' A
#
# COMPACT_ATOMS: atom_id res chain seq x y z
N GLU A 1 3.37 12.73 38.98
CA GLU A 1 3.77 14.01 38.40
C GLU A 1 4.78 13.90 37.25
N ARG A 2 6.00 13.38 37.43
CA ARG A 2 6.98 13.32 36.31
C ARG A 2 6.68 12.25 35.24
N LEU A 3 5.96 11.19 35.63
CA LEU A 3 5.56 10.09 34.73
C LEU A 3 4.38 10.49 33.84
N ASP A 4 3.41 11.21 34.40
CA ASP A 4 2.19 11.67 33.72
C ASP A 4 2.53 12.58 32.52
N LEU A 5 3.49 13.50 32.70
CA LEU A 5 3.97 14.38 31.63
C LEU A 5 4.61 13.62 30.44
N LEU A 6 5.28 12.49 30.71
CA LEU A 6 5.88 11.66 29.66
C LEU A 6 4.83 10.86 28.90
N GLU A 7 3.77 10.45 29.59
CA GLU A 7 2.64 9.73 29.01
C GLU A 7 1.83 10.66 28.09
N GLU A 8 1.48 11.85 28.56
CA GLU A 8 0.84 12.92 27.76
C GLU A 8 1.65 13.26 26.50
N TYR A 9 2.98 13.35 26.61
CA TYR A 9 3.84 13.61 25.47
C TYR A 9 3.79 12.48 24.43
N ARG A 10 3.82 11.22 24.88
CA ARG A 10 3.70 10.06 23.98
C ARG A 10 2.36 10.00 23.29
N GLU A 11 1.27 10.22 24.01
CA GLU A 11 -0.07 10.27 23.44
C GLU A 11 -0.17 11.36 22.36
N SER A 12 0.36 12.56 22.64
CA SER A 12 0.37 13.65 21.66
C SER A 12 1.15 13.31 20.38
N MET A 13 2.27 12.58 20.52
CA MET A 13 3.09 12.12 19.39
C MET A 13 2.38 11.04 18.58
N LEU A 14 1.68 10.11 19.24
CA LEU A 14 0.88 9.08 18.59
C LEU A 14 -0.28 9.68 17.79
N ILE A 15 -0.97 10.69 18.34
CA ILE A 15 -2.03 11.40 17.63
C ILE A 15 -1.49 12.04 16.35
N ARG A 16 -0.37 12.78 16.45
CA ARG A 16 0.27 13.40 15.28
C ARG A 16 0.71 12.38 14.23
N LEU A 17 1.24 11.25 14.67
CA LEU A 17 1.64 10.15 13.79
C LEU A 17 0.43 9.57 13.06
N ALA A 18 -0.66 9.32 13.79
CA ALA A 18 -1.91 8.81 13.22
C ALA A 18 -2.50 9.79 12.19
N GLU A 19 -2.54 11.09 12.51
CA GLU A 19 -3.00 12.13 11.58
C GLU A 19 -2.14 12.17 10.31
N TYR A 20 -0.81 12.06 10.46
CA TYR A 20 0.10 12.04 9.33
C TYR A 20 -0.13 10.81 8.43
N GLN A 21 -0.25 9.63 9.03
CA GLN A 21 -0.55 8.40 8.30
C GLN A 21 -1.91 8.48 7.59
N GLN A 22 -2.93 9.06 8.23
CA GLN A 22 -4.24 9.23 7.64
C GLN A 22 -4.20 10.17 6.42
N LYS A 23 -3.46 11.29 6.51
CA LYS A 23 -3.26 12.20 5.37
C LYS A 23 -2.55 11.52 4.21
N LEU A 24 -1.51 10.73 4.50
CA LEU A 24 -0.83 9.94 3.48
C LEU A 24 -1.77 8.94 2.80
N ALA A 25 -2.57 8.22 3.59
CA ALA A 25 -3.55 7.28 3.06
C ALA A 25 -4.60 7.97 2.19
N GLN A 26 -5.11 9.13 2.60
CA GLN A 26 -6.04 9.94 1.81
C GLN A 26 -5.43 10.38 0.48
N CYS A 27 -4.20 10.91 0.50
CA CYS A 27 -3.51 11.33 -0.72
C CYS A 27 -3.26 10.16 -1.67
N TYR A 28 -2.80 9.03 -1.15
CA TYR A 28 -2.54 7.83 -1.96
C TYR A 28 -3.84 7.25 -2.56
N ASN A 29 -4.90 7.18 -1.75
CA ASN A 29 -6.18 6.60 -2.16
C ASN A 29 -7.05 7.55 -2.99
N ARG A 30 -6.69 8.83 -3.11
CA ARG A 30 -7.50 9.85 -3.82
C ARG A 30 -7.82 9.45 -5.26
N ASP A 31 -6.87 8.85 -5.95
CA ASP A 31 -7.01 8.46 -7.36
C ASP A 31 -7.30 6.97 -7.55
N VAL A 32 -7.44 6.22 -6.44
CA VAL A 32 -7.78 4.80 -6.47
C VAL A 32 -9.27 4.67 -6.79
N LYS A 33 -9.57 4.22 -8.01
CA LYS A 33 -10.93 3.93 -8.45
C LYS A 33 -11.18 2.43 -8.40
N THR A 34 -12.30 2.03 -7.80
CA THR A 34 -12.79 0.66 -7.92
C THR A 34 -13.03 0.35 -9.39
N ARG A 35 -12.47 -0.75 -9.87
CA ARG A 35 -12.68 -1.23 -11.23
C ARG A 35 -13.18 -2.67 -11.15
N GLU A 36 -14.34 -2.89 -11.74
CA GLU A 36 -14.88 -4.22 -11.92
C GLU A 36 -14.26 -4.86 -13.17
N PHE A 37 -13.99 -6.16 -13.10
CA PHE A 37 -13.44 -6.94 -14.19
C PHE A 37 -14.37 -8.11 -14.50
N SER A 38 -14.60 -8.37 -15.77
CA SER A 38 -15.39 -9.50 -16.26
C SER A 38 -14.49 -10.63 -16.76
N VAL A 39 -15.02 -11.85 -16.77
CA VAL A 39 -14.33 -13.00 -17.37
C VAL A 39 -14.06 -12.68 -18.85
N GLY A 40 -12.80 -12.87 -19.26
CA GLY A 40 -12.31 -12.52 -20.60
C GLY A 40 -11.58 -11.19 -20.69
N ASP A 41 -11.66 -10.32 -19.67
CA ASP A 41 -10.94 -9.05 -19.66
C ASP A 41 -9.42 -9.25 -19.57
N LEU A 42 -8.70 -8.37 -20.26
CA LEU A 42 -7.24 -8.31 -20.23
C LEU A 42 -6.79 -7.21 -19.26
N VAL A 43 -6.04 -7.60 -18.24
CA VAL A 43 -5.59 -6.75 -17.13
C VAL A 43 -4.09 -6.90 -16.89
N LEU A 44 -3.45 -5.87 -16.36
CA LEU A 44 -2.05 -5.98 -15.93
C LEU A 44 -2.01 -6.42 -14.46
N ARG A 45 -1.36 -7.56 -14.20
CA ARG A 45 -1.17 -8.09 -12.84
C ARG A 45 0.19 -7.69 -12.30
N LYS A 46 0.20 -7.04 -11.14
CA LYS A 46 1.42 -6.68 -10.42
C LYS A 46 2.02 -7.92 -9.74
N VAL A 47 3.33 -8.08 -9.85
CA VAL A 47 4.10 -9.16 -9.23
C VAL A 47 4.33 -8.84 -7.75
N VAL A 48 3.76 -9.66 -6.85
CA VAL A 48 3.84 -9.47 -5.39
C VAL A 48 4.25 -10.78 -4.71
N GLY A 49 5.17 -10.69 -3.73
CA GLY A 49 5.54 -11.83 -2.88
C GLY A 49 6.14 -13.00 -3.68
N SER A 50 5.49 -14.16 -3.61
CA SER A 50 5.93 -15.44 -4.20
C SER A 50 5.95 -15.47 -5.73
N MET A 51 5.30 -14.50 -6.37
CA MET A 51 5.29 -14.33 -7.83
C MET A 51 6.57 -13.66 -8.36
N ARG A 52 7.37 -13.04 -7.48
CA ARG A 52 8.67 -12.50 -7.90
C ARG A 52 9.64 -13.64 -8.12
N ASP A 53 10.17 -13.74 -9.32
CA ASP A 53 11.31 -14.62 -9.60
C ASP A 53 12.43 -14.26 -8.62
N ALA A 54 12.89 -15.22 -7.82
CA ALA A 54 13.97 -14.98 -6.86
C ALA A 54 15.28 -14.54 -7.54
N ASN A 55 15.43 -14.90 -8.82
CA ASN A 55 16.56 -14.52 -9.67
C ASN A 55 16.35 -13.16 -10.36
N ALA A 56 15.13 -12.59 -10.32
CA ALA A 56 14.85 -11.27 -10.82
C ALA A 56 15.38 -10.23 -9.83
N GLY A 57 16.47 -9.57 -10.21
CA GLY A 57 17.07 -8.50 -9.41
C GLY A 57 16.11 -7.34 -9.15
N LYS A 58 16.54 -6.38 -8.32
CA LYS A 58 15.75 -5.22 -7.87
C LYS A 58 15.13 -4.37 -9.00
N LEU A 59 15.64 -4.49 -10.23
CA LEU A 59 15.23 -3.74 -11.42
C LEU A 59 14.35 -4.54 -12.39
N ALA A 60 13.94 -5.74 -12.03
CA ALA A 60 13.01 -6.49 -12.85
C ALA A 60 11.64 -5.82 -12.92
N LEU A 61 10.93 -6.05 -14.03
CA LEU A 61 9.57 -5.55 -14.23
C LEU A 61 8.67 -6.02 -13.08
N SER A 62 7.89 -5.09 -12.54
CA SER A 62 6.91 -5.38 -11.49
C SER A 62 5.60 -5.94 -12.04
N TRP A 63 5.58 -6.33 -13.32
CA TRP A 63 4.42 -6.84 -14.05
C TRP A 63 4.80 -8.14 -14.77
N GLU A 64 4.03 -9.20 -14.58
CA GLU A 64 4.24 -10.49 -15.25
C GLU A 64 3.84 -10.46 -16.73
N GLY A 65 2.94 -9.55 -17.09
CA GLY A 65 2.38 -9.45 -18.43
C GLY A 65 0.86 -9.23 -18.40
N LEU A 66 0.25 -9.33 -19.57
CA LEU A 66 -1.19 -9.20 -19.73
C LEU A 66 -1.87 -10.48 -19.26
N TYR A 67 -2.75 -10.36 -18.27
CA TYR A 67 -3.49 -11.46 -17.65
C TYR A 67 -4.92 -11.46 -18.15
N ARG A 68 -5.46 -12.64 -18.46
CA ARG A 68 -6.88 -12.80 -18.77
C ARG A 68 -7.62 -13.23 -17.50
N VAL A 69 -8.67 -12.51 -17.13
CA VAL A 69 -9.56 -12.91 -16.04
C VAL A 69 -10.34 -14.15 -16.48
N THR A 70 -10.23 -15.25 -15.74
CA THR A 70 -10.89 -16.55 -15.99
C THR A 70 -12.00 -16.79 -15.00
#